data_AF-A0A947SKB3-F1
#
_entry.id   AF-A0A947SKB3-F1
#
_cell.length_a   1.000
_cell.length_b   1.000
_cell.length_c   1.000
_cell.angle_alpha   90.00
_cell.angle_beta   90.00
_cell.angle_gamma   90.00
#
_symmetry.space_group_name_H-M   'P 1'
#
loop_
_entity.id
_entity.type
_entity.pdbx_description
1 polymer ?
#
loop_
_entity_poly.entity_id
_entity_poly.type
_entity_poly.pdbx_seq_one_letter_code
_entity_poly.pdbx_strand_id
1 'polypeptide(L)'
;MTERLVTVEEILKEQEERERPLVEAVENVLLPSLSEELREEIKPIVEKHGAGVVYGATEAVSLLLTRWVRNYRNFSFLIDKDAVARSMRGDLLTSSMAIEVARFTDLWENNEASDEDLQPSEDVFQLLRWMVRALCENGNILRHFDVEVADKEIGVQLKLVPLKQRVDDMAVRWAKK
;
A
#
# COMPACT_ATOMS: atom_id res chain seq x y z
N MET A 1 -22.98 -15.70 34.11
CA MET A 1 -22.77 -14.97 32.84
C MET A 1 -22.61 -16.02 31.76
N THR A 2 -23.53 -16.07 30.80
CA THR A 2 -23.46 -17.03 29.70
C THR A 2 -22.61 -16.40 28.60
N GLU A 3 -21.45 -16.98 28.29
CA GLU A 3 -20.64 -16.57 27.15
C GLU A 3 -21.41 -16.89 25.87
N ARG A 4 -21.78 -15.85 25.11
CA ARG A 4 -22.43 -16.01 23.82
C ARG A 4 -21.37 -16.42 22.79
N LEU A 5 -21.50 -17.61 22.23
CA LEU A 5 -20.64 -18.08 21.13
C LEU A 5 -20.97 -17.28 19.87
N VAL A 6 -19.97 -16.57 19.35
CA VAL A 6 -20.04 -15.83 18.07
C VAL A 6 -19.80 -16.83 16.94
N THR A 7 -20.61 -16.80 15.88
CA THR A 7 -20.43 -17.70 14.73
C THR A 7 -19.36 -17.17 13.77
N VAL A 8 -18.78 -18.05 12.95
CA VAL A 8 -17.85 -17.64 11.88
C VAL A 8 -18.51 -16.64 10.93
N GLU A 9 -19.80 -16.82 10.63
CA GLU A 9 -20.57 -15.90 9.78
C GLU A 9 -20.72 -14.51 10.40
N GLU A 10 -20.95 -14.44 11.72
CA GLU A 10 -20.99 -13.16 12.45
C GLU A 10 -19.62 -12.47 12.43
N ILE A 11 -18.52 -13.22 12.57
CA ILE A 11 -17.16 -12.68 12.49
C ILE A 11 -16.86 -12.13 11.08
N LEU A 12 -17.16 -12.90 10.03
CA LEU A 12 -16.93 -12.48 8.65
C LEU A 12 -17.75 -11.24 8.29
N LYS A 13 -19.03 -11.20 8.72
CA LYS A 13 -19.88 -10.04 8.50
C LYS A 13 -19.38 -8.79 9.22
N GLU A 14 -18.91 -8.93 10.46
CA GLU A 14 -18.27 -7.83 11.19
C GLU A 14 -16.98 -7.35 10.49
N GLN A 15 -16.20 -8.26 9.91
CA GLN A 15 -15.02 -7.90 9.12
C GLN A 15 -15.39 -7.12 7.87
N GLU A 16 -16.34 -7.60 7.08
CA GLU A 16 -16.85 -6.91 5.89
C GLU A 16 -17.37 -5.50 6.23
N GLU A 17 -18.11 -5.35 7.33
CA GLU A 17 -18.63 -4.04 7.76
C GLU A 17 -17.51 -3.10 8.21
N ARG A 18 -16.44 -3.62 8.81
CA ARG A 18 -15.25 -2.83 9.20
C ARG A 18 -14.39 -2.42 8.00
N GLU A 19 -14.31 -3.27 6.98
CA GLU A 19 -13.50 -3.02 5.78
C GLU A 19 -14.21 -2.17 4.73
N ARG A 20 -15.54 -2.16 4.73
CA ARG A 20 -16.35 -1.40 3.76
C ARG A 20 -15.93 0.07 3.62
N PRO A 21 -15.70 0.86 4.69
CA PRO A 21 -15.25 2.25 4.54
C PRO A 21 -13.89 2.37 3.85
N LEU A 22 -13.02 1.37 3.99
CA LEU A 22 -11.70 1.33 3.35
C LEU A 22 -11.86 1.11 1.85
N VAL A 23 -12.66 0.11 1.48
CA VAL A 23 -13.01 -0.22 0.10
C VAL A 23 -13.65 0.99 -0.58
N GLU A 24 -14.66 1.60 0.05
CA GLU A 24 -15.34 2.78 -0.47
C GLU A 24 -14.40 3.97 -0.66
N ALA A 25 -13.45 4.19 0.26
CA ALA A 25 -12.47 5.26 0.13
C ALA A 25 -11.51 5.00 -1.04
N VAL A 26 -11.11 3.75 -1.29
CA VAL A 26 -10.28 3.41 -2.45
C VAL A 26 -11.05 3.66 -3.74
N GLU A 27 -12.26 3.08 -3.85
CA GLU A 27 -13.06 3.10 -5.08
C GLU A 27 -13.59 4.48 -5.43
N ASN A 28 -14.01 5.26 -4.43
CA ASN A 28 -14.69 6.53 -4.65
C ASN A 28 -13.79 7.75 -4.47
N VAL A 29 -12.60 7.60 -3.90
CA VAL A 29 -11.70 8.73 -3.65
C VAL A 29 -10.31 8.50 -4.22
N LEU A 30 -9.60 7.46 -3.80
CA LEU A 30 -8.22 7.26 -4.24
C LEU A 30 -8.14 7.03 -5.74
N LEU A 31 -8.81 5.99 -6.26
CA LEU A 31 -8.73 5.64 -7.68
C LEU A 31 -9.22 6.82 -8.56
N PRO A 32 -10.38 7.46 -8.28
CA PRO A 32 -10.83 8.61 -9.07
C PRO A 32 -9.93 9.84 -8.99
N SER A 33 -9.05 9.95 -7.99
CA SER A 33 -8.10 11.07 -7.89
C SER A 33 -6.94 10.98 -8.89
N LEU A 34 -6.68 9.78 -9.42
CA LEU A 34 -5.56 9.44 -10.29
C LEU A 34 -5.95 9.48 -11.78
N SER A 35 -4.94 9.50 -12.65
CA SER A 35 -5.12 9.41 -14.10
C SER A 35 -5.78 8.10 -14.55
N GLU A 36 -6.41 8.14 -15.72
CA GLU A 36 -7.03 6.95 -16.32
C GLU A 36 -6.02 5.81 -16.55
N GLU A 37 -4.80 6.15 -16.95
CA GLU A 37 -3.72 5.18 -17.13
C GLU A 37 -3.44 4.38 -15.85
N LEU A 38 -3.29 5.05 -14.71
CA LEU A 38 -3.04 4.38 -13.42
C LEU A 38 -4.24 3.58 -12.93
N ARG A 39 -5.46 4.02 -13.25
CA ARG A 39 -6.67 3.26 -12.92
C ARG A 39 -6.75 1.96 -13.72
N GLU A 40 -6.48 2.00 -15.02
CA GLU A 40 -6.49 0.80 -15.86
C GLU A 40 -5.33 -0.14 -15.52
N GLU A 41 -4.17 0.37 -15.10
CA GLU A 41 -3.05 -0.46 -14.65
C GLU A 41 -3.38 -1.32 -13.41
N ILE A 42 -4.11 -0.76 -12.44
CA ILE A 42 -4.42 -1.47 -11.18
C ILE A 42 -5.73 -2.26 -11.24
N LYS A 43 -6.59 -1.98 -12.21
CA LYS A 43 -7.89 -2.62 -12.37
C LYS A 43 -7.85 -4.15 -12.32
N PRO A 44 -6.91 -4.88 -12.98
CA PRO A 44 -6.87 -6.35 -12.89
C PRO A 44 -6.65 -6.86 -11.47
N ILE A 45 -5.84 -6.16 -10.67
CA ILE A 45 -5.58 -6.50 -9.26
C ILE A 45 -6.81 -6.26 -8.41
N VAL A 46 -7.49 -5.12 -8.61
CA VAL A 46 -8.73 -4.78 -7.90
C VAL A 46 -9.85 -5.75 -8.25
N GLU A 47 -9.98 -6.16 -9.52
CA GLU A 47 -10.99 -7.14 -9.95
C GLU A 47 -10.71 -8.54 -9.39
N LYS A 48 -9.43 -8.92 -9.25
CA LYS A 48 -9.00 -10.23 -8.75
C LYS A 48 -9.07 -10.35 -7.22
N HIS A 49 -8.64 -9.31 -6.51
CA HIS A 49 -8.40 -9.36 -5.05
C HIS A 49 -9.25 -8.37 -4.25
N GLY A 50 -10.05 -7.53 -4.91
CA GLY A 50 -10.83 -6.47 -4.29
C GLY A 50 -10.03 -5.18 -4.05
N ALA A 51 -10.72 -4.06 -3.89
CA ALA A 51 -10.06 -2.76 -3.69
C ALA A 51 -9.32 -2.65 -2.33
N GLY A 52 -9.64 -3.51 -1.37
CA GLY A 52 -9.01 -3.54 -0.04
C GLY A 52 -7.50 -3.77 -0.10
N VAL A 53 -6.98 -4.53 -1.08
CA VAL A 53 -5.53 -4.76 -1.20
C VAL A 53 -4.76 -3.48 -1.53
N VAL A 54 -5.40 -2.53 -2.22
CA VAL A 54 -4.78 -1.23 -2.52
C VAL A 54 -4.60 -0.44 -1.23
N TYR A 55 -5.62 -0.38 -0.37
CA TYR A 55 -5.50 0.24 0.95
C TYR A 55 -4.41 -0.45 1.78
N GLY A 56 -4.46 -1.78 1.87
CA GLY A 56 -3.49 -2.59 2.62
C GLY A 56 -2.05 -2.30 2.19
N ALA A 57 -1.79 -2.22 0.88
CA ALA A 57 -0.48 -1.89 0.35
C ALA A 57 0.00 -0.49 0.77
N THR A 58 -0.87 0.53 0.68
CA THR A 58 -0.51 1.91 1.06
C THR A 58 -0.19 2.03 2.56
N GLU A 59 -0.94 1.36 3.43
CA GLU A 59 -0.68 1.37 4.87
C GLU A 59 0.58 0.57 5.23
N ALA A 60 0.78 -0.60 4.61
CA ALA A 60 1.98 -1.42 4.83
C ALA A 60 3.26 -0.63 4.56
N VAL A 61 3.32 0.05 3.42
CA VAL A 61 4.47 0.86 3.02
C VAL A 61 4.64 2.07 3.94
N SER A 62 3.54 2.77 4.24
CA SER A 62 3.53 3.91 5.16
C SER A 62 4.08 3.54 6.55
N LEU A 63 3.67 2.39 7.10
CA LEU A 63 4.13 1.90 8.41
C LEU A 63 5.58 1.41 8.38
N LEU A 64 5.97 0.68 7.33
CA LEU A 64 7.35 0.20 7.16
C LEU A 64 8.34 1.37 7.10
N LEU A 65 8.07 2.36 6.24
CA LEU A 65 8.90 3.55 6.11
C LEU A 65 8.95 4.34 7.42
N THR A 66 7.83 4.44 8.14
CA THR A 66 7.81 5.10 9.46
C THR A 66 8.73 4.38 10.45
N ARG A 67 8.73 3.04 10.48
CA ARG A 67 9.64 2.25 11.33
C ARG A 67 11.10 2.51 10.95
N TRP A 68 11.40 2.60 9.66
CA TRP A 68 12.74 2.90 9.17
C TRP A 68 13.23 4.28 9.59
N VAL A 69 12.44 5.36 9.39
CA VAL A 69 12.84 6.72 9.81
C VAL A 69 13.17 6.77 11.29
N ARG A 70 12.36 6.12 12.12
CA ARG A 70 12.56 6.09 13.58
C ARG A 70 13.87 5.42 13.98
N ASN A 71 14.28 4.40 13.24
CA ASN A 71 15.50 3.64 13.52
C ASN A 71 16.76 4.33 12.97
N TYR A 72 16.65 5.11 11.88
CA TYR A 72 17.82 5.64 11.18
C TYR A 72 18.04 7.17 11.29
N ARG A 73 17.12 7.95 11.88
CA ARG A 73 17.19 9.42 12.14
C ARG A 73 17.50 10.31 10.91
N ASN A 74 16.56 11.18 10.54
CA ASN A 74 16.63 12.16 9.43
C ASN A 74 16.91 11.55 8.05
N PHE A 75 15.86 11.01 7.43
CA PHE A 75 15.95 10.52 6.06
C PHE A 75 14.77 11.00 5.22
N SER A 76 15.08 11.63 4.10
CA SER A 76 14.24 11.67 2.92
C SER A 76 14.41 10.34 2.18
N PHE A 77 13.31 9.63 1.88
CA PHE A 77 13.38 8.43 1.05
C PHE A 77 13.25 8.82 -0.40
N LEU A 78 14.22 8.47 -1.23
CA LEU A 78 13.97 8.36 -2.67
C LEU A 78 13.46 6.95 -2.94
N ILE A 79 12.20 6.83 -3.35
CA ILE A 79 11.69 5.57 -3.88
C ILE A 79 11.85 5.63 -5.40
N ASP A 80 12.88 4.95 -5.89
CA ASP A 80 13.18 4.87 -7.32
C ASP A 80 12.15 3.98 -8.04
N LYS A 81 11.54 4.53 -9.09
CA LYS A 81 10.53 3.85 -9.92
C LYS A 81 11.06 2.57 -10.54
N ASP A 82 12.30 2.60 -11.01
CA ASP A 82 12.97 1.46 -11.60
C ASP A 82 13.57 0.53 -10.53
N ALA A 83 13.84 1.00 -9.31
CA ALA A 83 14.24 0.09 -8.23
C ALA A 83 13.13 -0.92 -7.94
N VAL A 84 11.86 -0.51 -8.00
CA VAL A 84 10.72 -1.43 -7.89
C VAL A 84 10.59 -2.31 -9.14
N ALA A 85 10.80 -1.77 -10.35
CA ALA A 85 10.79 -2.57 -11.57
C ALA A 85 11.92 -3.61 -11.66
N ARG A 86 13.11 -3.29 -11.14
CA ARG A 86 14.29 -4.19 -11.07
C ARG A 86 14.21 -5.17 -9.89
N SER A 87 13.32 -4.93 -8.92
CA SER A 87 13.27 -5.67 -7.64
C SER A 87 12.80 -7.11 -7.70
N MET A 88 12.41 -7.63 -8.86
CA MET A 88 12.49 -9.08 -9.09
C MET A 88 13.91 -9.64 -8.81
N ARG A 89 14.92 -8.78 -8.58
CA ARG A 89 16.31 -9.11 -8.24
C ARG A 89 16.89 -8.41 -6.97
N GLY A 90 16.09 -8.10 -5.95
CA GLY A 90 16.60 -8.07 -4.55
C GLY A 90 17.37 -6.84 -4.03
N ASP A 91 16.85 -5.61 -4.19
CA ASP A 91 17.22 -4.52 -3.26
C ASP A 91 16.54 -4.77 -1.90
N LEU A 92 17.29 -4.66 -0.80
CA LEU A 92 16.83 -4.86 0.58
C LEU A 92 15.58 -4.04 0.92
N LEU A 93 15.48 -2.80 0.45
CA LEU A 93 14.31 -1.96 0.72
C LEU A 93 13.08 -2.48 0.01
N THR A 94 13.19 -2.80 -1.27
CA THR A 94 12.04 -3.28 -2.04
C THR A 94 11.62 -4.68 -1.61
N SER A 95 12.56 -5.57 -1.28
CA SER A 95 12.22 -6.87 -0.68
C SER A 95 11.50 -6.72 0.66
N SER A 96 11.92 -5.77 1.50
CA SER A 96 11.23 -5.48 2.77
C SER A 96 9.82 -4.92 2.54
N MET A 97 9.65 -4.05 1.54
CA MET A 97 8.34 -3.54 1.13
C MET A 97 7.44 -4.65 0.60
N ALA A 98 7.94 -5.51 -0.28
CA ALA A 98 7.18 -6.61 -0.85
C ALA A 98 6.69 -7.58 0.22
N ILE A 99 7.56 -7.95 1.17
CA ILE A 99 7.19 -8.80 2.30
C ILE A 99 6.11 -8.14 3.16
N GLU A 100 6.26 -6.85 3.50
CA GLU A 100 5.27 -6.17 4.34
C GLU A 100 3.94 -5.97 3.61
N VAL A 101 3.95 -5.69 2.30
CA VAL A 101 2.72 -5.62 1.49
C VAL A 101 2.04 -6.98 1.43
N ALA A 102 2.76 -8.05 1.07
CA ALA A 102 2.23 -9.41 1.03
C ALA A 102 1.56 -9.80 2.36
N ARG A 103 2.17 -9.41 3.49
CA ARG A 103 1.63 -9.65 4.83
C ARG A 103 0.32 -8.89 5.10
N PHE A 104 0.18 -7.67 4.60
CA PHE A 104 -1.02 -6.85 4.83
C PHE A 104 -2.16 -7.17 3.86
N THR A 105 -1.84 -7.68 2.67
CA THR A 105 -2.81 -7.97 1.61
C THR A 105 -3.07 -9.47 1.43
N ASP A 106 -2.37 -10.32 2.18
CA ASP A 106 -2.36 -11.77 2.06
C ASP A 106 -2.01 -12.29 0.65
N LEU A 107 -1.14 -11.55 -0.06
CA LEU A 107 -0.76 -11.87 -1.44
C LEU A 107 0.57 -12.64 -1.46
N TRP A 108 0.46 -13.93 -1.13
CA TRP A 108 1.57 -14.89 -1.16
C TRP A 108 1.42 -15.87 -2.31
N GLU A 109 2.55 -16.37 -2.80
CA GLU A 109 2.61 -17.50 -3.73
C GLU A 109 3.66 -18.52 -3.25
N ASN A 110 3.51 -19.77 -3.67
CA ASN A 110 4.52 -20.79 -3.40
C ASN A 110 5.80 -20.46 -4.19
N ASN A 111 6.95 -20.60 -3.55
CA ASN A 111 8.22 -20.52 -4.23
C ASN A 111 8.40 -21.74 -5.14
N GLU A 112 8.63 -21.53 -6.43
CA GLU A 112 8.85 -22.61 -7.40
C GLU A 112 10.04 -23.53 -7.04
N ALA A 113 10.97 -23.05 -6.21
CA ALA A 113 12.10 -23.83 -5.70
C ALA A 113 11.79 -24.65 -4.43
N SER A 114 10.70 -24.35 -3.72
CA SER A 114 10.35 -24.95 -2.43
C SER A 114 8.86 -24.75 -2.11
N ASP A 115 8.08 -25.83 -2.12
CA ASP A 115 6.64 -25.80 -1.77
C ASP A 115 6.38 -25.41 -0.30
N GLU A 116 7.41 -25.38 0.54
CA GLU A 116 7.32 -24.98 1.95
C GLU A 116 7.61 -23.48 2.17
N ASP A 117 8.17 -22.79 1.17
CA ASP A 117 8.52 -21.38 1.27
C ASP A 117 7.51 -20.51 0.51
N LEU A 118 6.85 -19.60 1.23
CA LEU A 118 6.01 -18.57 0.64
C LEU A 118 6.85 -17.35 0.25
N GLN A 119 6.59 -16.81 -0.94
CA GLN A 119 7.16 -15.54 -1.40
C GLN A 119 6.04 -14.54 -1.75
N PRO A 120 6.32 -13.23 -1.72
CA PRO A 120 5.38 -12.23 -2.23
C PRO A 120 5.03 -12.51 -3.69
N SER A 121 3.74 -12.45 -4.04
CA SER A 121 3.30 -12.73 -5.41
C SER A 121 3.67 -11.64 -6.41
N GLU A 122 3.61 -11.92 -7.71
CA GLU A 122 3.83 -10.90 -8.75
C GLU A 122 2.89 -9.68 -8.60
N ASP A 123 1.65 -9.90 -8.15
CA ASP A 123 0.66 -8.84 -7.91
C ASP A 123 1.16 -7.83 -6.84
N VAL A 124 1.95 -8.27 -5.86
CA VAL A 124 2.58 -7.39 -4.86
C VAL A 124 3.55 -6.43 -5.52
N PHE A 125 4.40 -6.92 -6.42
CA PHE A 125 5.36 -6.09 -7.13
C PHE A 125 4.66 -5.11 -8.08
N GLN A 126 3.57 -5.54 -8.72
CA GLN A 126 2.73 -4.64 -9.51
C GLN A 126 2.06 -3.57 -8.65
N LEU A 127 1.52 -3.90 -7.47
CA LEU A 127 0.99 -2.94 -6.49
C LEU A 127 2.04 -1.90 -6.08
N LEU A 128 3.27 -2.35 -5.77
CA LEU A 128 4.36 -1.45 -5.40
C LEU A 128 4.75 -0.52 -6.54
N ARG A 129 4.87 -1.03 -7.78
CA ARG A 129 5.18 -0.20 -8.97
C ARG A 129 4.10 0.85 -9.18
N TRP A 130 2.85 0.42 -9.17
CA TRP A 130 1.70 1.30 -9.31
C TRP A 130 1.69 2.38 -8.24
N MET A 131 1.92 2.02 -6.97
CA MET A 131 1.91 2.96 -5.84
C MET A 131 2.99 4.03 -5.97
N VAL A 132 4.20 3.70 -6.43
CA VAL A 132 5.25 4.71 -6.67
C VAL A 132 4.80 5.72 -7.73
N ARG A 133 4.19 5.24 -8.82
CA ARG A 133 3.63 6.13 -9.85
C ARG A 133 2.47 6.96 -9.33
N ALA A 134 1.58 6.35 -8.54
CA ALA A 134 0.45 7.02 -7.92
C ALA A 134 0.91 8.13 -6.96
N LEU A 135 2.00 7.92 -6.23
CA LEU A 135 2.61 8.94 -5.36
C LEU A 135 3.09 10.17 -6.16
N CYS A 136 3.54 10.00 -7.40
CA CYS A 136 3.88 11.13 -8.26
C CYS A 136 2.66 11.97 -8.67
N GLU A 137 1.46 11.41 -8.68
CA GLU A 137 0.22 12.12 -9.04
C GLU A 137 -0.58 12.61 -7.82
N ASN A 138 -0.56 11.85 -6.73
CA ASN A 138 -1.21 12.19 -5.47
C ASN A 138 -0.20 12.02 -4.32
N GLY A 139 0.36 13.14 -3.87
CA GLY A 139 1.41 13.17 -2.85
C GLY A 139 0.96 12.75 -1.44
N ASN A 140 -0.34 12.49 -1.25
CA ASN A 140 -0.95 12.19 0.05
C ASN A 140 -1.32 10.69 0.20
N ILE A 141 -0.84 9.81 -0.69
CA ILE A 141 -1.19 8.38 -0.69
C ILE A 141 -0.69 7.62 0.55
N LEU A 142 0.40 8.06 1.18
CA LEU A 142 0.94 7.43 2.39
C LEU A 142 0.57 8.23 3.64
N ARG A 143 -0.10 7.60 4.60
CA ARG A 143 -0.62 8.28 5.80
C ARG A 143 0.41 9.08 6.59
N HIS A 144 1.66 8.63 6.62
CA HIS A 144 2.72 9.24 7.42
C HIS A 144 3.67 10.12 6.60
N PHE A 145 3.47 10.25 5.28
CA PHE A 145 4.43 10.89 4.40
C PHE A 145 3.74 11.78 3.36
N ASP A 146 4.32 12.96 3.16
CA ASP A 146 4.03 13.81 2.01
C ASP A 146 5.16 13.66 0.98
N VAL A 147 4.83 13.82 -0.29
CA VAL A 147 5.82 13.91 -1.36
C VAL A 147 6.41 15.32 -1.38
N GLU A 148 7.73 15.42 -1.21
CA GLU A 148 8.49 16.67 -1.23
C GLU A 148 8.99 17.01 -2.64
N VAL A 149 9.45 15.99 -3.38
CA VAL A 149 9.87 16.10 -4.77
C VAL A 149 9.33 14.90 -5.53
N ALA A 150 8.65 15.13 -6.65
CA ALA A 150 8.23 14.08 -7.56
C ALA A 150 8.96 14.25 -8.89
N ASP A 151 9.67 13.21 -9.31
CA ASP A 151 10.28 13.11 -10.63
C ASP A 151 9.69 11.88 -11.34
N LYS A 152 9.06 12.09 -12.49
CA LYS A 152 8.37 11.01 -13.22
C LYS A 152 9.33 9.97 -13.81
N GLU A 153 10.60 10.32 -13.97
CA GLU A 153 11.65 9.45 -14.48
C GLU A 153 12.41 8.75 -13.36
N ILE A 154 12.63 9.43 -12.24
CA ILE A 154 13.46 8.89 -11.14
C ILE A 154 12.60 8.25 -10.04
N GLY A 155 11.59 8.95 -9.52
CA GLY A 155 10.83 8.48 -8.35
C GLY A 155 10.31 9.61 -7.46
N VAL A 156 10.04 9.29 -6.20
CA VAL A 156 9.50 10.26 -5.22
C VAL A 156 10.42 10.42 -4.01
N GLN A 157 10.61 11.67 -3.60
CA GLN A 157 11.19 12.02 -2.32
C GLN A 157 10.08 12.20 -1.28
N LEU A 158 10.13 11.41 -0.21
CA LEU A 158 9.14 11.45 0.87
C LEU A 158 9.65 12.18 2.11
N LYS A 159 8.75 12.93 2.75
CA LYS A 159 8.97 13.62 4.02
C LYS A 159 7.94 13.20 5.04
N LEU A 160 8.40 12.90 6.26
CA LEU A 160 7.52 12.51 7.35
C LEU A 160 6.59 13.65 7.75
N VAL A 161 5.28 13.37 7.80
CA VAL A 161 4.25 14.32 8.22
C VAL A 161 4.24 14.45 9.75
N PRO A 162 4.31 15.67 10.29
CA PRO A 162 4.13 15.90 11.72
C PRO A 162 2.76 15.43 12.21
N LEU A 163 2.69 14.82 13.39
CA LEU A 163 1.44 14.27 13.94
C LEU A 163 0.28 15.28 13.95
N LYS A 164 0.55 16.57 14.18
CA LYS A 164 -0.47 17.63 14.20
C LYS A 164 -1.07 17.95 12.82
N GLN A 165 -0.38 17.57 11.74
CA GLN A 165 -0.80 17.80 10.35
C GLN A 165 -1.34 16.53 9.69
N ARG A 166 -1.22 15.37 10.37
CA ARG A 166 -1.62 14.07 9.84
C ARG A 166 -3.14 13.98 9.73
N VAL A 167 -3.61 13.62 8.54
CA VAL A 167 -5.02 13.29 8.29
C VAL A 167 -5.18 11.79 8.34
N ASP A 168 -5.84 11.29 9.39
CA ASP A 168 -6.04 9.86 9.59
C ASP A 168 -7.20 9.29 8.76
N ASP A 169 -8.17 10.13 8.41
CA ASP A 169 -9.26 9.77 7.49
C ASP A 169 -8.73 9.67 6.05
N MET A 170 -8.79 8.47 5.45
CA MET A 170 -8.24 8.23 4.11
C MET A 170 -8.99 8.97 3.00
N ALA A 171 -10.31 9.12 3.11
CA ALA A 171 -11.11 9.83 2.11
C ALA A 171 -10.74 11.32 2.11
N VAL A 172 -10.62 11.92 3.29
CA VAL A 172 -10.18 13.32 3.41
C VAL A 172 -8.73 13.48 2.93
N ARG A 173 -7.86 12.53 3.27
CA ARG A 173 -6.45 12.58 2.91
C ARG A 173 -6.23 12.49 1.41
N TRP A 174 -6.81 11.51 0.73
CA TRP A 174 -6.62 11.30 -0.71
C TRP A 174 -7.34 12.32 -1.58
N ALA A 175 -8.38 12.99 -1.05
CA ALA A 175 -9.02 14.10 -1.74
C ALA A 175 -8.16 15.37 -1.82
N LYS A 176 -7.08 15.48 -1.02
CA LYS A 176 -6.13 16.59 -1.10
C LYS A 176 -5.24 16.42 -2.33
N LYS A 177 -5.24 17.42 -3.21
CA LYS A 177 -4.31 17.54 -4.34
C LYS A 177 -3.23 18.56 -4.03
#